data_AF-A0A6N7CVK5-F1
#
_entry.id   AF-A0A6N7CVK5-F1
#
_cell.length_a   1.000
_cell.length_b   1.000
_cell.length_c   1.000
_cell.angle_alpha   90.00
_cell.angle_beta   90.00
_cell.angle_gamma   90.00
#
_symmetry.space_group_name_H-M   'P 1'
#
loop_
_entity.id
_entity.type
_entity.pdbx_description
1 polymer ?
#
loop_
_entity_poly.entity_id
_entity_poly.type
_entity_poly.pdbx_seq_one_letter_code
_entity_poly.pdbx_strand_id
1 'polypeptide(L)'
;MTFFGVKANSVVVDVEEHRGKPDQPQDPLAKLGYVRQDVAIGFAEVGGFKFVGSSEVNANPKDTKDYPGGVWTLPPSYKLGQEDHAKYEAISESDRFILKFQKP
;
A
#
# COMPACT_ATOMS: atom_id res chain seq x y z
N MET A 1 -1.96 36.08 -24.56
CA MET A 1 -3.16 35.36 -24.12
C MET A 1 -2.90 33.88 -24.34
N THR A 2 -2.43 33.18 -23.31
CA THR A 2 -2.14 31.74 -23.42
C THR A 2 -3.41 30.99 -23.03
N PHE A 3 -4.00 30.25 -23.97
CA PHE A 3 -5.12 29.37 -23.68
C PHE A 3 -4.58 28.08 -23.05
N PHE A 4 -4.95 27.79 -21.79
CA PHE A 4 -4.84 26.44 -21.25
C PHE A 4 -6.06 25.65 -21.71
N GLY A 5 -5.87 24.69 -22.60
CA GLY A 5 -6.91 23.73 -22.93
C GLY A 5 -7.15 22.81 -21.73
N VAL A 6 -8.37 22.80 -21.18
CA VAL A 6 -8.80 21.79 -20.21
C VAL A 6 -9.11 20.51 -21.00
N LYS A 7 -8.31 19.46 -20.83
CA LYS A 7 -8.66 18.12 -21.32
C LYS A 7 -9.61 17.47 -20.30
N ALA A 8 -10.89 17.44 -20.61
CA ALA A 8 -11.95 16.85 -19.79
C ALA A 8 -11.92 15.30 -19.70
N ASN A 9 -10.79 14.65 -20.01
CA ASN A 9 -10.74 13.19 -20.24
C ASN A 9 -9.73 12.44 -19.36
N SER A 10 -9.05 13.09 -18.41
CA SER A 10 -8.08 12.37 -17.56
C SER A 10 -8.74 11.72 -16.35
N VAL A 11 -8.41 10.46 -16.09
CA VAL A 11 -8.82 9.72 -14.88
C VAL A 11 -7.70 9.78 -13.85
N VAL A 12 -8.03 10.19 -12.62
CA VAL A 12 -7.12 10.15 -11.47
C VAL A 12 -7.62 9.09 -10.50
N VAL A 13 -6.70 8.25 -10.02
CA VAL A 13 -6.98 7.23 -9.00
C VAL A 13 -5.93 7.28 -7.91
N ASP A 14 -6.36 7.07 -6.67
CA ASP A 14 -5.48 6.87 -5.52
C ASP A 14 -5.61 5.41 -5.08
N VAL A 15 -4.48 4.77 -4.77
CA VAL A 15 -4.40 3.38 -4.30
C VAL A 15 -3.72 3.39 -2.94
N GLU A 16 -4.38 2.83 -1.94
CA GLU A 16 -3.81 2.53 -0.64
C GLU A 16 -3.64 1.02 -0.53
N GLU A 17 -2.48 0.57 -0.03
CA GLU A 17 -2.28 -0.85 0.28
C GLU A 17 -1.23 -1.05 1.38
N HIS A 18 -1.26 -2.23 2.02
CA HIS A 18 -0.28 -2.61 3.03
C HIS A 18 1.10 -2.82 2.40
N ARG A 19 2.07 -2.00 2.82
CA ARG A 19 3.41 -1.95 2.22
C ARG A 19 4.17 -3.24 2.51
N GLY A 20 4.61 -3.91 1.45
CA GLY A 20 5.49 -5.06 1.52
C GLY A 20 6.96 -4.67 1.62
N LYS A 21 7.78 -5.64 2.02
CA LYS A 21 9.24 -5.50 2.08
C LYS A 21 9.82 -5.29 0.67
N PRO A 22 10.57 -4.21 0.41
CA PRO A 22 11.10 -3.93 -0.92
C PRO A 22 12.25 -4.87 -1.32
N ASP A 23 12.90 -5.50 -0.34
CA ASP A 23 14.05 -6.40 -0.49
C ASP A 23 13.65 -7.88 -0.67
N GLN A 24 12.35 -8.20 -0.64
CA GLN A 24 11.83 -9.57 -0.81
C GLN A 24 11.03 -9.69 -2.10
N PRO A 25 10.99 -10.85 -2.79
CA PRO A 25 10.08 -11.04 -3.92
C PRO A 25 8.63 -10.79 -3.52
N GLN A 26 7.83 -10.20 -4.42
CA GLN A 26 6.38 -10.10 -4.21
C GLN A 26 5.75 -11.49 -4.22
N ASP A 27 4.94 -11.81 -3.20
CA ASP A 27 4.04 -12.96 -3.25
C ASP A 27 2.94 -12.70 -4.29
N PRO A 28 2.85 -13.50 -5.36
CA PRO A 28 1.84 -13.29 -6.41
C PRO A 28 0.40 -13.34 -5.90
N LEU A 29 0.16 -13.99 -4.76
CA LEU A 29 -1.16 -14.12 -4.15
C LEU A 29 -1.36 -13.20 -2.95
N ALA A 30 -0.34 -12.41 -2.57
CA ALA A 30 -0.34 -11.56 -1.37
C ALA A 30 -0.95 -12.26 -0.14
N LYS A 31 -0.55 -13.51 0.13
CA LYS A 31 -1.19 -14.37 1.15
C LYS A 31 -1.08 -13.84 2.57
N LEU A 32 -0.11 -12.95 2.81
CA LEU A 32 0.09 -12.25 4.08
C LEU A 32 -0.46 -10.81 4.06
N GLY A 33 -1.13 -10.42 2.97
CA GLY A 33 -1.76 -9.12 2.79
C GLY A 33 -0.82 -7.98 2.43
N TYR A 34 0.49 -8.24 2.27
CA TYR A 34 1.47 -7.21 1.92
C TYR A 34 1.74 -7.14 0.40
N VAL A 35 1.82 -5.92 -0.11
CA VAL A 35 2.08 -5.60 -1.52
C VAL A 35 3.28 -4.67 -1.62
N ARG A 36 4.23 -4.98 -2.48
CA ARG A 36 5.36 -4.11 -2.78
C ARG A 36 4.91 -2.90 -3.58
N GLN A 37 5.35 -1.73 -3.14
CA GLN A 37 5.00 -0.46 -3.75
C GLN A 37 5.43 -0.37 -5.23
N ASP A 38 6.62 -0.85 -5.56
CA ASP A 38 7.12 -0.84 -6.94
C ASP A 38 6.31 -1.75 -7.87
N VAL A 39 5.85 -2.89 -7.35
CA VAL A 39 4.95 -3.79 -8.07
C VAL A 39 3.58 -3.15 -8.30
N ALA A 40 3.01 -2.49 -7.30
CA ALA A 40 1.75 -1.75 -7.45
C ALA A 40 1.86 -0.63 -8.51
N ILE A 41 2.97 0.12 -8.49
CA ILE A 41 3.27 1.13 -9.52
C ILE A 41 3.36 0.49 -10.90
N GLY A 42 4.15 -0.58 -11.06
CA GLY A 42 4.33 -1.26 -12.33
C GLY A 42 3.01 -1.81 -12.90
N PHE A 43 2.13 -2.37 -12.06
CA PHE A 43 0.81 -2.81 -12.50
C PHE A 43 -0.06 -1.67 -13.00
N ALA A 44 -0.06 -0.52 -12.33
CA ALA A 44 -0.79 0.66 -12.79
C ALA A 44 -0.25 1.17 -14.14
N GLU A 45 1.07 1.17 -14.32
CA GLU A 45 1.73 1.56 -15.57
C GLU A 45 1.38 0.64 -16.74
N VAL A 46 1.33 -0.68 -16.53
CA VAL A 46 0.81 -1.64 -17.52
C VAL A 46 -0.65 -1.34 -17.91
N GLY A 47 -1.46 -0.85 -16.96
CA GLY A 47 -2.82 -0.38 -17.20
C GLY A 47 -2.93 0.96 -17.97
N GLY A 48 -1.79 1.57 -18.30
CA GLY A 48 -1.71 2.86 -18.99
C GLY A 48 -1.89 4.07 -18.07
N PHE A 49 -1.83 3.88 -16.76
CA PHE A 49 -1.73 4.99 -15.80
C PHE A 49 -0.28 5.45 -15.67
N LYS A 50 -0.08 6.66 -15.17
CA LYS A 50 1.24 7.19 -14.80
C LYS A 50 1.26 7.52 -13.32
N PHE A 51 2.34 7.15 -12.63
CA PHE A 51 2.55 7.56 -11.25
C PHE A 51 2.73 9.08 -11.16
N VAL A 52 2.02 9.71 -10.23
CA VAL A 52 2.01 11.17 -10.02
C VAL A 52 2.68 11.55 -8.71
N GLY A 53 2.58 10.70 -7.69
CA GLY A 53 3.19 10.95 -6.38
C GLY A 53 2.64 10.02 -5.31
N SER A 54 3.21 10.10 -4.11
CA SER A 54 2.80 9.29 -2.96
C SER A 54 2.56 10.14 -1.70
N SER A 55 1.90 9.54 -0.71
CA SER A 55 1.75 10.08 0.63
C SER A 55 2.18 9.04 1.66
N GLU A 56 2.87 9.50 2.70
CA GLU A 56 3.37 8.69 3.82
C GLU A 56 2.48 8.83 5.07
N VAL A 57 1.25 9.37 4.94
CA VAL A 57 0.36 9.62 6.08
C VAL A 57 0.03 8.37 6.89
N ASN A 58 0.00 7.20 6.24
CA ASN A 58 -0.25 5.89 6.86
C ASN A 58 1.03 5.04 6.99
N ALA A 59 2.21 5.66 6.87
CA ALA A 59 3.47 4.94 7.05
C ALA A 59 3.66 4.57 8.53
N ASN A 60 4.02 3.31 8.79
CA ASN A 60 4.29 2.84 10.14
C ASN A 60 5.64 2.12 10.22
N PRO A 61 6.69 2.75 10.77
CA PRO A 61 8.00 2.12 10.89
C PRO A 61 8.05 0.96 11.90
N LYS A 62 7.02 0.77 12.74
CA LYS A 62 6.95 -0.34 13.70
C LYS A 62 6.49 -1.66 13.07
N ASP A 63 5.82 -1.59 11.92
CA ASP A 63 5.36 -2.78 11.22
C ASP A 63 6.53 -3.43 10.45
N THR A 64 7.08 -4.48 11.04
CA THR A 64 8.21 -5.24 10.48
C THR A 64 7.76 -6.26 9.44
N LYS A 65 6.45 -6.52 9.31
CA LYS A 65 5.85 -7.43 8.33
C LYS A 65 6.24 -8.91 8.55
N ASP A 66 6.77 -9.24 9.73
CA ASP A 66 7.31 -10.56 10.10
C ASP A 66 6.41 -11.27 11.12
N TYR A 67 5.15 -11.51 10.75
CA TYR A 67 4.17 -12.14 11.64
C TYR A 67 3.48 -13.32 10.93
N PRO A 68 3.20 -14.44 11.63
CA PRO A 68 2.62 -15.63 11.02
C PRO A 68 1.26 -15.40 10.32
N GLY A 69 0.45 -14.49 10.86
CA GLY A 69 -0.86 -14.13 10.30
C GLY A 69 -0.81 -13.01 9.25
N GLY A 70 0.39 -12.53 8.89
CA GLY A 70 0.56 -11.40 7.99
C GLY A 70 -0.01 -10.11 8.58
N VAL A 71 -0.53 -9.24 7.72
CA VAL A 71 -1.12 -7.97 8.11
C VAL A 71 -2.31 -8.14 9.06
N TRP A 72 -3.06 -9.24 8.93
CA TRP A 72 -4.21 -9.50 9.80
C TRP A 72 -3.81 -9.86 11.23
N THR A 73 -2.54 -10.06 11.53
CA THR A 73 -2.06 -10.12 12.91
C THR A 73 -2.21 -8.77 13.63
N LEU A 74 -2.16 -7.66 12.89
CA LEU A 74 -2.30 -6.29 13.40
C LEU A 74 -3.78 -5.88 13.53
N PRO A 75 -4.08 -4.73 14.17
CA PRO A 75 -5.43 -4.19 14.21
C PRO A 75 -5.97 -3.91 12.79
N PRO A 76 -7.31 -3.95 12.61
CA PRO A 76 -8.33 -4.26 13.60
C PRO A 76 -8.58 -5.77 13.77
N SER A 77 -7.92 -6.63 12.99
CA SER A 77 -8.26 -8.05 12.89
C SER A 77 -7.74 -8.89 14.04
N TYR A 78 -6.51 -8.65 14.50
CA TYR A 78 -5.85 -9.44 15.55
C TYR A 78 -6.04 -10.96 15.38
N LYS A 79 -5.70 -11.48 14.19
CA LYS A 79 -5.95 -12.88 13.78
C LYS A 79 -5.41 -13.94 14.73
N LEU A 80 -4.40 -13.60 15.55
CA LEU A 80 -3.83 -14.49 16.57
C LEU A 80 -4.53 -14.39 17.94
N GLY A 81 -5.56 -13.56 18.06
CA GLY A 81 -6.35 -13.39 19.27
C GLY A 81 -5.53 -12.83 20.43
N GLN A 82 -5.42 -13.62 21.50
CA GLN A 82 -4.73 -13.24 22.74
C GLN A 82 -3.22 -13.52 22.71
N GLU A 83 -2.75 -14.34 21.77
CA GLU A 83 -1.32 -14.61 21.63
C GLU A 83 -0.59 -13.32 21.28
N ASP A 84 0.39 -12.93 22.11
CA ASP A 84 1.20 -11.73 21.92
C ASP A 84 0.37 -10.44 21.68
N HIS A 85 -0.87 -10.37 22.18
CA HIS A 85 -1.79 -9.28 21.83
C HIS A 85 -1.21 -7.89 22.10
N ALA A 86 -0.64 -7.68 23.29
CA ALA A 86 -0.03 -6.41 23.68
C ALA A 86 1.14 -6.00 22.76
N LYS A 87 1.87 -6.97 22.19
CA LYS A 87 2.94 -6.72 21.22
C LYS A 87 2.36 -6.19 19.91
N TYR A 88 1.29 -6.81 19.40
CA TYR A 88 0.64 -6.38 18.16
C TYR A 88 -0.12 -5.06 18.31
N GLU A 89 -0.73 -4.83 19.48
CA GLU A 89 -1.34 -3.54 19.82
C GLU A 89 -0.30 -2.41 19.85
N ALA A 90 0.90 -2.65 20.41
CA ALA A 90 1.97 -1.66 20.45
C ALA A 90 2.54 -1.28 19.07
N ILE A 91 2.42 -2.18 18.08
CA ILE A 91 2.76 -1.92 16.68
C ILE A 91 1.73 -0.99 16.03
N SER A 92 0.45 -1.08 16.43
CA SER A 92 -0.69 -0.39 15.81
C SER A 92 -0.98 -0.90 14.39
N GLU A 93 -1.73 -0.13 13.60
CA GLU A 93 -2.08 -0.50 12.23
C GLU A 93 -0.83 -0.71 11.35
N SER A 94 -0.96 -1.56 10.35
CA SER A 94 0.10 -1.83 9.36
C SER A 94 0.66 -0.60 8.67
N ASP A 95 1.90 -0.70 8.20
CA ASP A 95 2.53 0.27 7.30
C ASP A 95 1.81 0.26 5.94
N ARG A 96 1.29 1.42 5.51
CA ARG A 96 0.62 1.54 4.20
C ARG A 96 1.30 2.59 3.32
N PHE A 97 1.29 2.35 2.03
CA PHE A 97 1.56 3.41 1.06
C PHE A 97 0.24 3.95 0.52
N ILE A 98 0.27 5.21 0.08
CA ILE A 98 -0.79 5.78 -0.76
C ILE A 98 -0.13 6.30 -2.03
N LEU A 99 -0.61 5.85 -3.18
CA LEU A 99 -0.08 6.20 -4.49
C LEU A 99 -1.14 6.87 -5.32
N LYS A 100 -0.77 7.97 -5.97
CA LYS A 100 -1.62 8.69 -6.91
C LYS A 100 -1.19 8.38 -8.32
N PHE A 101 -2.17 8.11 -9.17
CA PHE A 101 -1.96 7.86 -10.59
C PHE A 101 -2.91 8.69 -11.46
N GLN A 102 -2.49 8.95 -12.70
CA GLN A 102 -3.30 9.61 -13.71
C GLN A 102 -3.18 8.91 -15.06
N LYS A 103 -4.31 8.73 -15.75
CA LYS A 103 -4.39 8.27 -17.14
C LYS A 103 -4.96 9.39 -18.02
N PRO A 104 -4.26 9.84 -19.07
CA PRO A 104 -4.65 10.96 -19.92
C PRO A 104 -5.69 10.64 -21.00
#